data_AF-A0A534G5K7-F1
#
_entry.id   AF-A0A534G5K7-F1
#
_cell.length_a   1.000
_cell.length_b   1.000
_cell.length_c   1.000
_cell.angle_alpha   90.00
_cell.angle_beta   90.00
_cell.angle_gamma   90.00
#
_symmetry.space_group_name_H-M   'P 1'
#
loop_
_entity.id
_entity.type
_entity.pdbx_description
1 polymer ?
#
loop_
_entity_poly.entity_id
_entity_poly.type
_entity_poly.pdbx_seq_one_letter_code
_entity_poly.pdbx_strand_id
1 'polypeptide(L)'
;MFRKKRLVPLVLGVSLFAPGCGGSTEGVSPLQPLPAARGQLLNRPPTKLGSFSVSDLLSRLSGSQLGRELIKLAFSPTCSVDTYHLEYDTVGARGEATTASAALMIPTGSHPRCQGPRPIVLYAHGKRTLKSFNIADLTSQSNEEGLALATVGPARGYIVVAPNYAGYDTSSLNYHPYLDADQQSKDMMDALTAAHSALSALRIADNHKLFVTGYSQGGHVAMATHRALQAAGIAVTASAPMSGPYAMSAFGDAVVMGQVDDGS
;
A
#
# COMPACT_ATOMS: atom_id res chain seq x y z
N MET A 1 -0.86 -62.84 2.48
CA MET A 1 -0.34 -63.24 1.14
C MET A 1 0.40 -62.04 0.56
N PHE A 2 1.70 -62.19 0.33
CA PHE A 2 2.65 -61.13 -0.01
C PHE A 2 2.42 -60.52 -1.41
N ARG A 3 2.64 -59.21 -1.57
CA ARG A 3 3.71 -58.69 -2.45
C ARG A 3 3.99 -57.18 -2.27
N LYS A 4 5.24 -56.90 -1.87
CA LYS A 4 5.95 -55.61 -1.95
C LYS A 4 6.49 -55.37 -3.37
N LYS A 5 6.55 -54.11 -3.83
CA LYS A 5 7.57 -53.57 -4.77
C LYS A 5 7.74 -52.07 -4.44
N ARG A 6 8.78 -51.67 -3.69
CA ARG A 6 10.17 -51.27 -4.07
C ARG A 6 10.27 -49.86 -4.67
N LEU A 7 10.76 -48.92 -3.85
CA LEU A 7 11.51 -47.72 -4.25
C LEU A 7 12.87 -48.11 -4.87
N VAL A 8 13.34 -47.34 -5.86
CA VAL A 8 14.76 -46.95 -6.04
C VAL A 8 14.81 -45.56 -6.74
N PRO A 9 15.60 -44.60 -6.23
CA PRO A 9 15.84 -43.29 -6.85
C PRO A 9 17.05 -43.33 -7.81
N LEU A 10 17.13 -42.42 -8.79
CA LEU A 10 18.36 -42.19 -9.55
C LEU A 10 18.70 -40.69 -9.61
N VAL A 11 20.01 -40.48 -9.51
CA VAL A 11 20.79 -39.31 -9.15
C VAL A 11 21.36 -38.60 -10.40
N LEU A 12 21.51 -37.27 -10.27
CA LEU A 12 22.40 -36.29 -10.94
C LEU A 12 22.75 -36.40 -12.44
N GLY A 13 22.68 -35.24 -13.09
CA GLY A 13 23.50 -34.89 -14.26
C GLY A 13 23.54 -33.38 -14.50
N VAL A 14 24.53 -32.70 -13.92
CA VAL A 14 24.93 -31.33 -14.27
C VAL A 14 25.70 -31.39 -15.59
N SER A 15 25.42 -30.50 -16.54
CA SER A 15 26.27 -30.32 -17.73
C SER A 15 26.32 -28.85 -18.13
N LEU A 16 27.48 -28.25 -17.89
CA LEU A 16 27.96 -26.99 -18.43
C LEU A 16 28.38 -27.19 -19.89
N PHE A 17 27.92 -26.35 -20.82
CA PHE A 17 28.64 -26.08 -22.07
C PHE A 17 28.54 -24.59 -22.43
N ALA A 18 29.70 -24.05 -22.80
CA ALA A 18 29.97 -22.68 -23.24
C ALA A 18 29.65 -22.51 -24.76
N PRO A 19 29.75 -21.29 -25.31
CA PRO A 19 28.91 -20.83 -26.42
C PRO A 19 29.44 -21.21 -27.81
N GLY A 20 28.52 -21.59 -28.70
CA GLY A 20 28.74 -21.70 -30.14
C GLY A 20 28.16 -20.48 -30.86
N CYS A 21 29.01 -19.74 -31.55
CA CYS A 21 28.65 -18.68 -32.48
C CYS A 21 28.24 -19.32 -33.82
N GLY A 22 27.04 -19.02 -34.31
CA GLY A 22 26.54 -19.52 -35.58
C GLY A 22 25.23 -18.84 -35.95
N GLY A 23 25.30 -17.86 -36.84
CA GLY A 23 24.17 -17.03 -37.24
C GLY A 23 23.16 -17.78 -38.11
N SER A 24 21.90 -17.62 -37.74
CA SER A 24 20.74 -17.75 -38.62
C SER A 24 19.72 -16.71 -38.18
N THR A 25 19.45 -15.76 -39.08
CA THR A 25 18.47 -14.69 -38.92
C THR A 25 17.07 -15.28 -38.92
N GLU A 26 16.58 -15.64 -37.74
CA GLU A 26 15.15 -15.82 -37.49
C GLU A 26 14.66 -14.60 -36.70
N GLY A 27 13.50 -14.08 -37.13
CA GLY A 27 12.89 -12.87 -36.60
C GLY A 27 12.81 -12.93 -35.08
N VAL A 28 13.57 -12.06 -34.42
CA VAL A 28 13.47 -11.81 -32.99
C VAL A 28 12.06 -11.30 -32.73
N SER A 29 11.20 -12.20 -32.23
CA SER A 29 9.99 -11.78 -31.50
C SER A 29 10.43 -10.73 -30.48
N PRO A 30 9.76 -9.57 -30.36
CA PRO A 30 10.17 -8.57 -29.39
C PRO A 30 10.25 -9.25 -28.04
N LEU A 31 11.45 -9.22 -27.45
CA LEU A 31 11.73 -9.67 -26.09
C LEU A 31 10.58 -9.17 -25.23
N GLN A 32 9.84 -10.08 -24.60
CA GLN A 32 8.89 -9.70 -23.57
C GLN A 32 9.63 -8.74 -22.64
N PRO A 33 9.08 -7.54 -22.35
CA PRO A 33 9.66 -6.67 -21.36
C PRO A 33 9.92 -7.51 -20.10
N LEU A 34 11.13 -7.41 -19.54
CA LEU A 34 11.42 -7.96 -18.22
C LEU A 34 10.23 -7.60 -17.31
N PRO A 35 9.74 -8.53 -16.45
CA PRO A 35 8.69 -8.19 -15.51
C PRO A 35 9.09 -6.89 -14.83
N ALA A 36 8.24 -5.86 -14.90
CA ALA A 36 8.49 -4.59 -14.23
C ALA A 36 8.89 -4.91 -12.79
N ALA A 37 9.98 -4.30 -12.30
CA ALA A 37 10.48 -4.60 -10.97
C ALA A 37 9.45 -4.08 -9.96
N ARG A 38 8.49 -4.92 -9.59
CA ARG A 38 7.40 -4.64 -8.64
C ARG A 38 7.95 -3.87 -7.42
N GLY A 39 7.31 -2.75 -7.08
CA GLY A 39 7.75 -1.87 -5.99
C GLY A 39 8.93 -0.94 -6.33
N GLN A 40 9.38 -0.88 -7.59
CA GLN A 40 10.41 0.06 -8.02
C GLN A 40 9.86 1.49 -7.94
N LEU A 41 10.43 2.30 -7.04
CA LEU A 41 10.18 3.75 -6.98
C LEU A 41 10.66 4.42 -8.27
N LEU A 42 9.80 5.16 -8.94
CA LEU A 42 10.03 5.81 -10.23
C LEU A 42 10.52 7.26 -10.07
N ASN A 43 9.94 8.00 -9.14
CA ASN A 43 10.35 9.39 -8.85
C ASN A 43 11.41 9.43 -7.74
N ARG A 44 12.68 9.63 -8.11
CA ARG A 44 13.83 9.63 -7.18
C ARG A 44 14.60 10.97 -7.26
N PRO A 45 14.61 11.81 -6.20
CA PRO A 45 13.86 11.66 -4.95
C PRO A 45 12.35 11.83 -5.16
N PRO A 46 11.51 11.32 -4.23
CA PRO A 46 10.07 11.49 -4.32
C PRO A 46 9.65 12.96 -4.20
N THR A 47 8.56 13.32 -4.88
CA THR A 47 8.06 14.70 -4.91
C THR A 47 7.44 15.07 -3.57
N LYS A 48 7.96 16.09 -2.90
CA LYS A 48 7.35 16.63 -1.68
C LYS A 48 6.17 17.54 -2.07
N LEU A 49 4.96 17.20 -1.65
CA LEU A 49 3.76 17.98 -1.92
C LEU A 49 3.56 19.13 -0.92
N GLY A 50 3.97 18.94 0.34
CA GLY A 50 3.78 19.96 1.36
C GLY A 50 4.39 19.61 2.71
N SER A 51 4.46 20.63 3.57
CA SER A 51 4.79 20.49 4.99
C SER A 51 3.67 21.13 5.80
N PHE A 52 3.00 20.37 6.65
CA PHE A 52 1.83 20.79 7.41
C PHE A 52 2.24 20.91 8.87
N SER A 53 2.22 22.14 9.40
CA SER A 53 2.53 22.36 10.82
C SER A 53 1.40 21.85 11.71
N VAL A 54 1.67 21.67 13.01
CA VAL A 54 0.65 21.36 14.01
C VAL A 54 -0.54 22.33 13.94
N SER A 55 -0.27 23.63 13.80
CA SER A 55 -1.31 24.66 13.71
C SER A 55 -2.09 24.60 12.40
N ASP A 56 -1.43 24.27 11.27
CA ASP A 56 -2.09 24.10 9.97
C ASP A 56 -3.03 22.88 10.00
N LEU A 57 -2.58 21.76 10.55
CA LEU A 57 -3.42 20.57 10.73
C LEU A 57 -4.63 20.86 11.61
N LEU A 58 -4.46 21.53 12.75
CA LEU A 58 -5.57 21.93 13.63
C LEU A 58 -6.58 22.85 12.93
N SER A 59 -6.09 23.81 12.14
CA SER A 59 -6.93 24.71 11.35
C SER A 59 -7.79 23.93 10.36
N ARG A 60 -7.17 23.01 9.60
CA ARG A 60 -7.86 22.18 8.61
C ARG A 60 -8.88 21.23 9.24
N LEU A 61 -8.55 20.60 10.36
CA LEU A 61 -9.45 19.70 11.09
C LEU A 61 -10.71 20.43 11.60
N SER A 62 -10.55 21.68 12.02
CA SER A 62 -11.69 22.48 12.50
C SER A 62 -12.71 22.78 11.38
N GLY A 63 -12.29 22.70 10.12
CA GLY A 63 -13.13 22.90 8.95
C GLY A 63 -13.98 21.68 8.54
N SER A 64 -13.72 20.48 9.05
CA SER A 64 -14.48 19.26 8.69
C SER A 64 -15.23 18.65 9.87
N GLN A 65 -16.30 17.90 9.59
CA GLN A 65 -17.05 17.21 10.66
C GLN A 65 -16.21 16.12 11.31
N LEU A 66 -15.55 15.29 10.50
CA LEU A 66 -14.63 14.26 10.99
C LEU A 66 -13.49 14.87 11.83
N GLY A 67 -12.92 15.98 11.37
CA GLY A 67 -11.83 16.64 12.09
C GLY A 67 -12.25 17.19 13.45
N ARG A 68 -13.47 17.72 13.58
CA ARG A 68 -14.03 18.14 14.88
C ARG A 68 -14.21 16.97 15.85
N GLU A 69 -14.63 15.80 15.36
CA GLU A 69 -14.72 14.60 16.21
C GLU A 69 -13.33 14.10 16.63
N LEU A 70 -12.33 14.12 15.73
CA LEU A 70 -10.95 13.76 16.07
C LEU A 70 -10.35 14.67 17.16
N ILE A 71 -10.65 15.98 17.10
CA ILE A 71 -10.23 16.93 18.14
C ILE A 71 -10.86 16.57 19.50
N LYS A 72 -12.16 16.23 19.53
CA LYS A 72 -12.85 15.81 20.77
C LYS A 72 -12.27 14.53 21.36
N LEU A 73 -11.81 13.60 20.51
CA LEU A 73 -11.15 12.37 20.92
C LEU A 73 -9.68 12.56 21.36
N ALA A 74 -9.26 13.81 21.61
CA ALA A 74 -7.92 14.18 22.05
C ALA A 74 -6.78 13.74 21.11
N PHE A 75 -7.07 13.53 19.81
CA PHE A 75 -6.04 13.38 18.79
C PHE A 75 -5.48 14.74 18.37
N SER A 76 -4.91 15.48 19.31
CA SER A 76 -4.24 16.73 19.01
C SER A 76 -2.88 16.44 18.34
N PRO A 77 -2.62 17.00 17.15
CA PRO A 77 -1.34 16.81 16.46
C PRO A 77 -0.18 17.29 17.33
N THR A 78 0.87 16.47 17.42
CA THR A 78 2.11 16.80 18.14
C THR A 78 3.26 17.05 17.17
N CYS A 79 3.29 16.30 16.07
CA CYS A 79 4.27 16.44 15.01
C CYS A 79 3.70 17.28 13.86
N SER A 80 4.58 18.04 13.22
CA SER A 80 4.33 18.49 11.85
C SER A 80 4.42 17.29 10.90
N VAL A 81 3.90 17.42 9.69
CA VAL A 81 3.81 16.32 8.73
C VAL A 81 4.34 16.77 7.37
N ASP A 82 5.38 16.12 6.90
CA ASP A 82 5.81 16.23 5.50
C ASP A 82 5.07 15.18 4.68
N THR A 83 4.46 15.58 3.57
CA THR A 83 3.76 14.66 2.66
C THR A 83 4.46 14.60 1.32
N TYR A 84 4.77 13.38 0.90
CA TYR A 84 5.42 13.06 -0.36
C TYR A 84 4.48 12.23 -1.23
N HIS A 85 4.57 12.44 -2.53
CA HIS A 85 3.95 11.62 -3.55
C HIS A 85 4.98 10.64 -4.10
N LEU A 86 4.65 9.36 -4.06
CA LEU A 86 5.44 8.29 -4.63
C LEU A 86 4.79 7.82 -5.91
N GLU A 87 5.59 7.49 -6.92
CA GLU A 87 5.18 6.75 -8.12
C GLU A 87 6.01 5.47 -8.19
N TYR A 88 5.37 4.33 -8.44
CA TYR A 88 6.06 3.04 -8.45
C TYR A 88 5.45 2.04 -9.44
N ASP A 89 6.28 1.08 -9.86
CA ASP A 89 5.84 -0.06 -10.67
C ASP A 89 5.05 -1.07 -9.83
N THR A 90 3.94 -1.56 -10.38
CA THR A 90 3.06 -2.56 -9.77
C THR A 90 2.45 -3.48 -10.85
N VAL A 91 1.42 -4.25 -10.50
CA VAL A 91 0.71 -5.15 -11.43
C VAL A 91 -0.80 -4.93 -11.36
N GLY A 92 -1.46 -5.02 -12.52
CA GLY A 92 -2.92 -5.04 -12.63
C GLY A 92 -3.51 -6.42 -12.30
N ALA A 93 -4.85 -6.49 -12.28
CA ALA A 93 -5.56 -7.71 -11.85
C ALA A 93 -5.45 -8.87 -12.85
N ARG A 94 -5.09 -8.58 -14.11
CA ARG A 94 -4.85 -9.59 -15.15
C ARG A 94 -3.36 -9.93 -15.29
N GLY A 95 -2.52 -9.45 -14.37
CA GLY A 95 -1.07 -9.66 -14.43
C GLY A 95 -0.34 -8.67 -15.34
N GLU A 96 -1.04 -7.66 -15.88
CA GLU A 96 -0.44 -6.63 -16.71
C GLU A 96 0.50 -5.72 -15.90
N ALA A 97 1.64 -5.34 -16.48
CA ALA A 97 2.50 -4.34 -15.88
C ALA A 97 1.78 -2.99 -15.85
N THR A 98 1.83 -2.30 -14.71
CA THR A 98 1.26 -0.97 -14.57
C THR A 98 2.02 -0.18 -13.51
N THR A 99 1.61 1.07 -13.30
CA THR A 99 2.15 1.96 -12.29
C THR A 99 1.04 2.31 -11.31
N ALA A 100 1.41 2.67 -10.09
CA ALA A 100 0.52 3.27 -9.12
C ALA A 100 1.25 4.39 -8.37
N SER A 101 0.51 5.10 -7.52
CA SER A 101 1.06 6.13 -6.65
C SER A 101 0.66 5.93 -5.20
N ALA A 102 1.37 6.60 -4.29
CA ALA A 102 1.11 6.56 -2.86
C ALA A 102 1.43 7.88 -2.18
N ALA A 103 0.77 8.14 -1.05
CA ALA A 103 1.28 9.07 -0.07
C ALA A 103 2.35 8.40 0.80
N LEU A 104 3.47 9.09 0.99
CA LEU A 104 4.39 8.87 2.09
C LEU A 104 4.33 10.08 3.01
N MET A 105 3.76 9.89 4.19
CA MET A 105 3.63 10.96 5.19
C MET A 105 4.61 10.71 6.33
N ILE A 106 5.45 11.69 6.61
CA ILE A 106 6.57 11.59 7.55
C ILE A 106 6.37 12.60 8.68
N PRO A 107 6.43 12.18 9.95
CA PRO A 107 6.43 13.08 11.09
C PRO A 107 7.72 13.90 11.16
N THR A 108 7.57 15.20 11.42
CA THR A 108 8.67 16.15 11.61
C THR A 108 8.43 17.01 12.87
N GLY A 109 9.49 17.68 13.32
CA GLY A 109 9.46 18.54 14.52
C GLY A 109 10.41 18.07 15.62
N SER A 110 10.50 18.87 16.69
CA SER A 110 11.46 18.68 17.77
C SER A 110 10.96 17.80 18.92
N HIS A 111 9.67 17.48 18.98
CA HIS A 111 9.17 16.59 20.03
C HIS A 111 9.77 15.17 19.85
N PRO A 112 10.21 14.46 20.91
CA PRO A 112 10.90 13.16 20.80
C PRO A 112 10.19 12.12 19.93
N ARG A 113 8.84 12.01 20.03
CA ARG A 113 8.02 11.11 19.18
C ARG A 113 8.06 11.41 17.68
N CYS A 114 8.46 12.63 17.30
CA CYS A 114 8.57 13.07 15.92
C CYS A 114 9.97 12.85 15.36
N GLN A 115 10.90 12.32 16.16
CA GLN A 115 12.31 12.12 15.83
C GLN A 115 12.70 10.64 15.88
N GLY A 116 13.88 10.33 15.35
CA GLY A 116 14.47 9.00 15.38
C GLY A 116 13.76 7.96 14.51
N PRO A 117 14.13 6.67 14.64
CA PRO A 117 13.47 5.56 13.96
C PRO A 117 12.02 5.38 14.43
N ARG A 118 11.08 5.36 13.48
CA ARG A 118 9.63 5.35 13.76
C ARG A 118 8.93 4.17 13.10
N PRO A 119 7.80 3.71 13.66
CA PRO A 119 7.02 2.64 13.04
C PRO A 119 6.39 3.09 11.72
N ILE A 120 6.13 2.13 10.83
CA ILE A 120 5.38 2.33 9.59
C ILE A 120 3.95 1.83 9.80
N VAL A 121 2.97 2.64 9.42
CA VAL A 121 1.58 2.24 9.21
C VAL A 121 1.35 2.18 7.70
N LEU A 122 1.09 0.98 7.21
CA LEU A 122 0.62 0.75 5.85
C LEU A 122 -0.91 0.84 5.85
N TYR A 123 -1.43 1.88 5.23
CA TYR A 123 -2.85 2.25 5.27
C TYR A 123 -3.53 2.02 3.93
N ALA A 124 -4.64 1.30 3.96
CA ALA A 124 -5.49 1.11 2.79
C ALA A 124 -6.73 2.01 2.89
N HIS A 125 -6.96 2.88 1.90
CA HIS A 125 -8.07 3.83 1.94
C HIS A 125 -9.41 3.21 1.52
N GLY A 126 -10.50 3.87 1.90
CA GLY A 126 -11.87 3.52 1.52
C GLY A 126 -12.17 3.73 0.04
N LYS A 127 -13.41 3.42 -0.37
CA LYS A 127 -13.82 3.52 -1.78
C LYS A 127 -13.65 4.96 -2.32
N ARG A 128 -13.18 5.06 -3.56
CA ARG A 128 -13.14 6.31 -4.34
C ARG A 128 -13.85 6.14 -5.68
N THR A 129 -14.54 7.19 -6.11
CA THR A 129 -15.29 7.18 -7.38
C THR A 129 -14.57 7.93 -8.48
N LEU A 130 -13.73 8.90 -8.13
CA LEU A 130 -12.99 9.72 -9.08
C LEU A 130 -11.60 9.14 -9.31
N LYS A 131 -11.24 8.91 -10.58
CA LYS A 131 -9.89 8.49 -10.97
C LYS A 131 -8.82 9.46 -10.46
N SER A 132 -9.11 10.76 -10.45
CA SER A 132 -8.18 11.81 -10.00
C SER A 132 -7.95 11.87 -8.49
N PHE A 133 -8.51 10.93 -7.71
CA PHE A 133 -8.29 10.92 -6.27
C PHE A 133 -6.82 10.68 -5.94
N ASN A 134 -6.25 11.53 -5.07
CA ASN A 134 -4.91 11.39 -4.55
C ASN A 134 -4.91 11.63 -3.03
N ILE A 135 -4.65 10.58 -2.26
CA ILE A 135 -4.61 10.63 -0.79
C ILE A 135 -3.44 11.47 -0.25
N ALA A 136 -2.41 11.72 -1.05
CA ALA A 136 -1.28 12.56 -0.69
C ALA A 136 -1.63 14.06 -0.73
N ASP A 137 -2.69 14.46 -1.44
CA ASP A 137 -3.13 15.86 -1.49
C ASP A 137 -4.02 16.19 -0.28
N LEU A 138 -3.38 16.61 0.82
CA LEU A 138 -4.07 17.05 2.04
C LEU A 138 -4.71 18.45 1.91
N THR A 139 -4.57 19.11 0.77
CA THR A 139 -5.21 20.41 0.51
C THR A 139 -6.57 20.28 -0.16
N SER A 140 -6.84 19.13 -0.78
CA SER A 140 -8.13 18.82 -1.37
C SER A 140 -9.23 18.66 -0.31
N GLN A 141 -10.33 19.39 -0.50
CA GLN A 141 -11.53 19.26 0.34
C GLN A 141 -12.22 17.90 0.21
N SER A 142 -11.98 17.17 -0.89
CA SER A 142 -12.51 15.81 -1.08
C SER A 142 -11.66 14.71 -0.43
N ASN A 143 -10.55 15.08 0.23
CA ASN A 143 -9.62 14.15 0.87
C ASN A 143 -9.66 14.26 2.41
N GLU A 144 -10.85 14.19 3.00
CA GLU A 144 -11.01 14.20 4.46
C GLU A 144 -10.30 13.01 5.14
N GLU A 145 -10.28 11.85 4.49
CA GLU A 145 -9.62 10.64 4.98
C GLU A 145 -8.09 10.81 5.05
N GLY A 146 -7.47 11.43 4.03
CA GLY A 146 -6.05 11.75 4.05
C GLY A 146 -5.70 12.73 5.18
N LEU A 147 -6.53 13.76 5.39
CA LEU A 147 -6.34 14.71 6.49
C LEU A 147 -6.49 14.04 7.86
N ALA A 148 -7.50 13.18 8.03
CA ALA A 148 -7.68 12.38 9.23
C ALA A 148 -6.47 11.47 9.48
N LEU A 149 -6.01 10.76 8.45
CA LEU A 149 -4.85 9.88 8.48
C LEU A 149 -3.57 10.61 8.88
N ALA A 150 -3.32 11.79 8.29
CA ALA A 150 -2.20 12.65 8.63
C ALA A 150 -2.22 13.09 10.12
N THR A 151 -3.42 13.25 10.68
CA THR A 151 -3.62 13.66 12.06
C THR A 151 -3.43 12.51 13.06
N VAL A 152 -4.00 11.35 12.78
CA VAL A 152 -3.96 10.22 13.74
C VAL A 152 -2.70 9.36 13.62
N GLY A 153 -2.00 9.40 12.49
CA GLY A 153 -0.75 8.68 12.25
C GLY A 153 0.49 9.58 12.36
N PRO A 154 0.89 10.30 11.30
CA PRO A 154 2.10 11.13 11.27
C PRO A 154 2.12 12.18 12.36
N ALA A 155 1.04 12.93 12.60
CA ALA A 155 1.06 13.92 13.67
C ALA A 155 1.19 13.29 15.08
N ARG A 156 1.07 11.96 15.20
CA ARG A 156 1.28 11.16 16.42
C ARG A 156 2.63 10.40 16.43
N GLY A 157 3.45 10.52 15.40
CA GLY A 157 4.81 9.96 15.33
C GLY A 157 4.98 8.70 14.46
N TYR A 158 3.98 8.32 13.66
CA TYR A 158 4.05 7.18 12.75
C TYR A 158 4.45 7.63 11.34
N ILE A 159 5.30 6.88 10.64
CA ILE A 159 5.43 7.03 9.19
C ILE A 159 4.21 6.36 8.56
N VAL A 160 3.51 7.03 7.66
CA VAL A 160 2.38 6.43 6.94
C VAL A 160 2.73 6.24 5.48
N VAL A 161 2.41 5.05 4.97
CA VAL A 161 2.41 4.72 3.55
C VAL A 161 0.98 4.39 3.16
N ALA A 162 0.42 5.14 2.21
CA ALA A 162 -0.95 4.95 1.77
C ALA A 162 -1.03 4.98 0.24
N PRO A 163 -1.07 3.81 -0.44
CA PRO A 163 -1.26 3.77 -1.88
C PRO A 163 -2.63 4.32 -2.28
N ASN A 164 -2.68 4.97 -3.44
CA ASN A 164 -3.93 5.41 -4.08
C ASN A 164 -4.71 4.25 -4.72
N TYR A 165 -4.14 3.05 -4.73
CA TYR A 165 -4.51 1.89 -5.53
C TYR A 165 -4.24 2.05 -7.04
N ALA A 166 -3.85 0.94 -7.67
CA ALA A 166 -3.85 0.83 -9.13
C ALA A 166 -5.23 1.24 -9.70
N GLY A 167 -5.19 2.06 -10.75
CA GLY A 167 -6.36 2.65 -11.40
C GLY A 167 -6.65 4.10 -11.02
N TYR A 168 -6.08 4.62 -9.93
CA TYR A 168 -6.24 6.01 -9.50
C TYR A 168 -5.00 6.87 -9.73
N ASP A 169 -5.18 8.18 -9.66
CA ASP A 169 -4.14 9.21 -9.76
C ASP A 169 -3.26 9.00 -11.00
N THR A 170 -1.94 8.88 -10.83
CA THR A 170 -0.96 8.72 -11.92
C THR A 170 -0.82 7.28 -12.41
N SER A 171 -1.67 6.35 -11.93
CA SER A 171 -1.70 4.98 -12.42
C SER A 171 -1.95 4.92 -13.92
N SER A 172 -1.10 4.17 -14.63
CA SER A 172 -1.29 3.83 -16.04
C SER A 172 -2.46 2.87 -16.29
N LEU A 173 -2.92 2.15 -15.26
CA LEU A 173 -4.11 1.30 -15.35
C LEU A 173 -5.37 2.16 -15.60
N ASN A 174 -6.21 1.73 -16.54
CA ASN A 174 -7.42 2.46 -16.94
C ASN A 174 -8.69 2.03 -16.17
N TYR A 175 -8.55 1.11 -15.22
CA TYR A 175 -9.61 0.67 -14.31
C TYR A 175 -9.04 0.49 -12.91
N HIS A 176 -9.91 0.52 -11.91
CA HIS A 176 -9.57 0.17 -10.53
C HIS A 176 -10.08 -1.25 -10.22
N PRO A 177 -9.20 -2.21 -9.87
CA PRO A 177 -9.59 -3.55 -9.39
C PRO A 177 -10.29 -3.51 -8.02
N TYR A 178 -11.52 -3.02 -7.99
CA TYR A 178 -12.29 -2.81 -6.76
C TYR A 178 -12.55 -4.15 -6.03
N LEU A 179 -12.05 -4.28 -4.80
CA LEU A 179 -12.18 -5.48 -3.94
C LEU A 179 -11.50 -6.73 -4.52
N ASP A 180 -10.50 -6.54 -5.39
CA ASP A 180 -9.62 -7.61 -5.83
C ASP A 180 -8.51 -7.83 -4.79
N ALA A 181 -8.69 -8.84 -3.93
CA ALA A 181 -7.77 -9.13 -2.84
C ALA A 181 -6.33 -9.42 -3.30
N ASP A 182 -6.15 -10.09 -4.45
CA ASP A 182 -4.83 -10.48 -4.95
C ASP A 182 -4.09 -9.26 -5.50
N GLN A 183 -4.76 -8.47 -6.36
CA GLN A 183 -4.17 -7.27 -6.93
C GLN A 183 -3.92 -6.18 -5.86
N GLN A 184 -4.90 -5.89 -5.01
CA GLN A 184 -4.78 -4.79 -4.05
C GLN A 184 -3.74 -5.08 -2.96
N SER A 185 -3.56 -6.34 -2.56
CA SER A 185 -2.49 -6.71 -1.61
C SER A 185 -1.10 -6.62 -2.23
N LYS A 186 -0.96 -7.01 -3.49
CA LYS A 186 0.25 -6.84 -4.31
C LYS A 186 0.64 -5.36 -4.42
N ASP A 187 -0.32 -4.49 -4.70
CA ASP A 187 -0.09 -3.05 -4.80
C ASP A 187 0.36 -2.43 -3.45
N MET A 188 -0.27 -2.84 -2.35
CA MET A 188 0.12 -2.42 -1.00
C MET A 188 1.55 -2.82 -0.62
N MET A 189 1.98 -4.04 -0.96
CA MET A 189 3.34 -4.53 -0.71
C MET A 189 4.39 -3.79 -1.56
N ASP A 190 4.04 -3.45 -2.80
CA ASP A 190 4.90 -2.67 -3.68
C ASP A 190 5.03 -1.22 -3.21
N ALA A 191 3.93 -0.61 -2.76
CA ALA A 191 3.95 0.71 -2.15
C ALA A 191 4.88 0.76 -0.93
N LEU A 192 4.84 -0.29 -0.09
CA LEU A 192 5.75 -0.43 1.05
C LEU A 192 7.22 -0.53 0.60
N THR A 193 7.49 -1.32 -0.45
CA THR A 193 8.83 -1.46 -1.04
C THR A 193 9.35 -0.13 -1.62
N ALA A 194 8.49 0.59 -2.36
CA ALA A 194 8.79 1.91 -2.90
C ALA A 194 9.02 2.94 -1.78
N ALA A 195 8.22 2.87 -0.71
CA ALA A 195 8.37 3.72 0.46
C ALA A 195 9.70 3.48 1.19
N HIS A 196 10.16 2.24 1.34
CA HIS A 196 11.50 1.97 1.89
C HIS A 196 12.61 2.58 1.02
N SER A 197 12.48 2.51 -0.31
CA SER A 197 13.41 3.17 -1.24
C SER A 197 13.40 4.69 -1.07
N ALA A 198 12.21 5.29 -0.92
CA ALA A 198 12.03 6.72 -0.67
C ALA A 198 12.62 7.16 0.68
N LEU A 199 12.36 6.42 1.75
CA LEU A 199 12.91 6.68 3.09
C LEU A 199 14.44 6.64 3.07
N SER A 200 15.04 5.65 2.38
CA SER A 200 16.49 5.59 2.18
C SER A 200 17.02 6.81 1.44
N ALA A 201 16.37 7.25 0.37
CA ALA A 201 16.77 8.43 -0.39
C ALA A 201 16.67 9.73 0.46
N LEU A 202 15.69 9.80 1.35
CA LEU A 202 15.48 10.90 2.30
C LEU A 202 16.34 10.79 3.56
N ARG A 203 17.14 9.73 3.73
CA ARG A 203 17.93 9.41 4.94
C ARG A 203 17.07 9.34 6.22
N ILE A 204 15.89 8.77 6.09
CA ILE A 204 14.97 8.54 7.20
C ILE A 204 14.97 7.05 7.53
N ALA A 205 15.16 6.72 8.81
CA ALA A 205 15.06 5.35 9.31
C ALA A 205 13.64 5.06 9.86
N ASP A 206 13.13 3.86 9.61
CA ASP A 206 12.05 3.26 10.37
C ASP A 206 12.61 2.35 11.48
N ASN A 207 11.77 1.91 12.41
CA ASN A 207 12.16 0.98 13.48
C ASN A 207 11.72 -0.47 13.21
N HIS A 208 11.38 -0.79 11.96
CA HIS A 208 10.95 -2.11 11.50
C HIS A 208 9.67 -2.65 12.13
N LYS A 209 8.93 -1.82 12.87
CA LYS A 209 7.56 -2.13 13.28
C LYS A 209 6.60 -1.74 12.18
N LEU A 210 6.02 -2.74 11.53
CA LEU A 210 4.96 -2.59 10.54
C LEU A 210 3.57 -2.79 11.16
N PHE A 211 2.69 -1.82 10.95
CA PHE A 211 1.26 -1.88 11.26
C PHE A 211 0.45 -1.85 9.98
N VAL A 212 -0.63 -2.63 9.90
CA VAL A 212 -1.49 -2.69 8.70
C VAL A 212 -2.93 -2.41 9.08
N THR A 213 -3.54 -1.39 8.48
CA THR A 213 -4.93 -1.00 8.74
C THR A 213 -5.57 -0.35 7.51
N GLY A 214 -6.87 -0.15 7.55
CA GLY A 214 -7.66 0.44 6.47
C GLY A 214 -9.14 0.38 6.81
N TYR A 215 -9.96 1.21 6.15
CA TYR A 215 -11.38 1.36 6.46
C TYR A 215 -12.29 1.04 5.27
N SER A 216 -13.44 0.39 5.49
CA SER A 216 -14.40 0.02 4.45
C SER A 216 -13.76 -0.86 3.37
N GLN A 217 -13.70 -0.44 2.10
CA GLN A 217 -12.89 -1.11 1.09
C GLN A 217 -11.45 -1.35 1.58
N GLY A 218 -10.86 -0.35 2.22
CA GLY A 218 -9.54 -0.45 2.82
C GLY A 218 -9.45 -1.47 3.93
N GLY A 219 -10.55 -1.77 4.65
CA GLY A 219 -10.59 -2.87 5.62
C GLY A 219 -10.43 -4.22 4.94
N HIS A 220 -11.09 -4.44 3.81
CA HIS A 220 -10.88 -5.63 2.99
C HIS A 220 -9.43 -5.72 2.49
N VAL A 221 -8.92 -4.63 1.92
CA VAL A 221 -7.53 -4.57 1.40
C VAL A 221 -6.50 -4.80 2.49
N ALA A 222 -6.66 -4.19 3.67
CA ALA A 222 -5.75 -4.37 4.80
C ALA A 222 -5.71 -5.83 5.27
N MET A 223 -6.86 -6.51 5.33
CA MET A 223 -6.91 -7.93 5.69
C MET A 223 -6.24 -8.80 4.61
N ALA A 224 -6.53 -8.55 3.33
CA ALA A 224 -5.87 -9.24 2.22
C ALA A 224 -4.35 -9.02 2.21
N THR A 225 -3.92 -7.80 2.50
CA THR A 225 -2.50 -7.41 2.61
C THR A 225 -1.83 -8.11 3.78
N HIS A 226 -2.48 -8.17 4.95
CA HIS A 226 -1.95 -8.90 6.09
C HIS A 226 -1.70 -10.37 5.76
N ARG A 227 -2.66 -11.03 5.08
CA ARG A 227 -2.51 -12.42 4.60
C ARG A 227 -1.35 -12.57 3.61
N ALA A 228 -1.19 -11.63 2.68
CA ALA A 228 -0.11 -11.66 1.69
C ALA A 228 1.28 -11.46 2.34
N LEU A 229 1.40 -10.51 3.28
CA LEU A 229 2.62 -10.28 4.05
C LEU A 229 3.01 -11.51 4.88
N GLN A 230 2.04 -12.16 5.53
CA GLN A 230 2.28 -13.42 6.25
C GLN A 230 2.79 -14.52 5.32
N ALA A 231 2.16 -14.69 4.14
CA ALA A 231 2.60 -15.68 3.16
C ALA A 231 4.01 -15.39 2.61
N ALA A 232 4.40 -14.12 2.53
CA ALA A 232 5.75 -13.69 2.15
C ALA A 232 6.78 -13.74 3.30
N GLY A 233 6.37 -14.12 4.52
CA GLY A 233 7.25 -14.15 5.68
C GLY A 233 7.65 -12.77 6.23
N ILE A 234 6.91 -11.71 5.86
CA ILE A 234 7.15 -10.34 6.34
C ILE A 234 6.43 -10.14 7.66
N ALA A 235 7.19 -9.79 8.71
CA ALA A 235 6.64 -9.61 10.05
C ALA A 235 5.72 -8.38 10.13
N VAL A 236 4.50 -8.59 10.63
CA VAL A 236 3.54 -7.53 10.95
C VAL A 236 3.42 -7.44 12.46
N THR A 237 3.65 -6.25 13.02
CA THR A 237 3.60 -6.00 14.47
C THR A 237 2.18 -6.09 14.99
N ALA A 238 1.23 -5.47 14.28
CA ALA A 238 -0.20 -5.62 14.50
C ALA A 238 -0.98 -5.27 13.24
N SER A 239 -2.19 -5.82 13.12
CA SER A 239 -3.12 -5.49 12.05
C SER A 239 -4.49 -5.17 12.63
N ALA A 240 -5.12 -4.12 12.14
CA ALA A 240 -6.46 -3.68 12.55
C ALA A 240 -7.29 -3.29 11.32
N PRO A 241 -7.75 -4.24 10.49
CA PRO A 241 -8.67 -3.95 9.39
C PRO A 241 -10.03 -3.50 9.93
N MET A 242 -10.61 -2.41 9.42
CA MET A 242 -11.82 -1.80 10.00
C MET A 242 -13.01 -1.81 9.02
N SER A 243 -14.16 -2.27 9.50
CA SER A 243 -15.46 -2.29 8.79
C SER A 243 -15.36 -2.70 7.32
N GLY A 244 -14.52 -3.69 7.03
CA GLY A 244 -14.30 -4.20 5.68
C GLY A 244 -15.23 -5.35 5.34
N PRO A 245 -15.63 -5.52 4.08
CA PRO A 245 -16.41 -6.68 3.66
C PRO A 245 -15.48 -7.91 3.59
N TYR A 246 -15.23 -8.56 4.72
CA TYR A 246 -14.28 -9.66 4.82
C TYR A 246 -14.85 -10.96 4.22
N ALA A 247 -16.11 -11.27 4.55
CA ALA A 247 -16.85 -12.43 4.05
C ALA A 247 -17.66 -12.05 2.81
N MET A 248 -16.98 -11.84 1.68
CA MET A 248 -17.58 -11.18 0.51
C MET A 248 -18.81 -11.87 -0.08
N SER A 249 -18.81 -13.21 -0.14
CA SER A 249 -19.97 -13.97 -0.61
C SER A 249 -21.16 -13.81 0.34
N ALA A 250 -20.94 -13.99 1.64
CA ALA A 250 -21.97 -13.84 2.65
C ALA A 250 -22.52 -12.41 2.71
N PHE A 251 -21.66 -11.40 2.55
CA PHE A 251 -22.06 -10.01 2.42
C PHE A 251 -22.96 -9.79 1.19
N GLY A 252 -22.58 -10.35 0.04
CA GLY A 252 -23.39 -10.30 -1.18
C GLY A 252 -24.76 -10.98 -1.00
N ASP A 253 -24.76 -12.16 -0.38
CA ASP A 253 -25.97 -12.92 -0.06
C ASP A 253 -26.91 -12.11 0.84
N ALA A 254 -26.39 -11.51 1.92
CA ALA A 254 -27.17 -10.69 2.85
C ALA A 254 -27.83 -9.50 2.15
N VAL A 255 -27.08 -8.78 1.31
CA VAL A 255 -27.59 -7.64 0.53
C VAL A 255 -28.69 -8.09 -0.44
N VAL A 256 -28.49 -9.20 -1.17
CA VAL A 256 -29.48 -9.72 -2.13
C VAL A 256 -30.74 -10.24 -1.43
N MET A 257 -30.59 -10.82 -0.24
CA MET A 257 -31.71 -11.30 0.57
C MET A 257 -32.45 -10.18 1.33
N GLY A 258 -32.06 -8.91 1.14
CA GLY A 258 -32.73 -7.76 1.74
C GLY A 258 -32.47 -7.61 3.24
N GLN A 259 -31.39 -8.22 3.76
CA GLN A 259 -30.94 -7.91 5.10
C GLN A 259 -30.40 -6.48 5.12
N VAL A 260 -30.85 -5.69 6.08
CA VAL A 260 -30.31 -4.36 6.31
C VAL A 260 -28.95 -4.55 6.98
N ASP A 261 -27.92 -3.89 6.47
CA ASP A 261 -26.61 -3.89 7.10
C ASP A 261 -26.64 -2.91 8.28
N ASP A 262 -26.79 -3.45 9.49
CA ASP A 262 -26.83 -2.69 10.74
C ASP A 262 -25.48 -2.02 11.08
N GLY A 263 -24.44 -2.30 10.30
CA GLY A 263 -23.07 -1.83 10.52
C GLY A 263 -22.37 -2.63 11.62
N SER A 264 -21.29 -3.32 11.27
CA SER A 264 -20.33 -3.91 12.21
C SER A 264 -19.19 -2.97 12.56
#